data_AF-A0A4Z1BRI8-F1
#
_entry.id   AF-A0A4Z1BRI8-F1
#
_cell.length_a   1.000
_cell.length_b   1.000
_cell.length_c   1.000
_cell.angle_alpha   90.00
_cell.angle_beta   90.00
_cell.angle_gamma   90.00
#
_symmetry.space_group_name_H-M   'P 1'
#
loop_
_entity.id
_entity.type
_entity.pdbx_description
1 polymer ?
#
loop_
_entity_poly.entity_id
_entity_poly.type
_entity_poly.pdbx_seq_one_letter_code
_entity_poly.pdbx_strand_id
1 'polypeptide(L)'
;MTQTLRDSITIKVYDLYDDLKVQLIEINQSKQLFINGPSQELMKRAFNISYYQGQKQAIEAVQRIIDDNEEAHTLVKQFRDYQTRVKDKQINLSEVMQHTNESHTKLEEVLDQHYHYMGQSYIISQVETMIKEVSE
;
A
#
# COMPACT_ATOMS: atom_id res chain seq x y z
N MET A 1 31.55 -4.23 4.09
CA MET A 1 30.42 -4.83 4.84
C MET A 1 29.49 -5.43 3.80
N THR A 2 29.17 -6.72 3.89
CA THR A 2 28.21 -7.38 3.00
C THR A 2 26.81 -6.93 3.43
N GLN A 3 26.05 -6.30 2.54
CA GLN A 3 24.70 -5.84 2.83
C GLN A 3 23.79 -7.06 3.06
N THR A 4 23.13 -7.12 4.22
CA THR A 4 22.22 -8.23 4.51
C THR A 4 20.89 -8.03 3.80
N LEU A 5 20.11 -9.11 3.61
CA LEU A 5 18.74 -9.01 3.08
C LEU A 5 17.91 -8.00 3.90
N ARG A 6 18.05 -8.03 5.23
CA ARG A 6 17.38 -7.08 6.13
C ARG A 6 17.74 -5.63 5.81
N ASP A 7 19.02 -5.34 5.60
CA ASP A 7 19.48 -3.98 5.26
C ASP A 7 18.90 -3.52 3.93
N SER A 8 18.90 -4.40 2.92
CA SER A 8 18.31 -4.11 1.60
C SER A 8 16.81 -3.82 1.70
N ILE A 9 16.07 -4.63 2.46
CA ILE A 9 14.64 -4.39 2.67
C ILE A 9 14.41 -3.07 3.42
N THR A 10 15.21 -2.80 4.44
CA THR A 10 15.10 -1.59 5.26
C THR A 10 15.31 -0.33 4.42
N ILE A 11 16.38 -0.30 3.61
CA ILE A 11 16.66 0.82 2.71
C ILE A 11 15.51 1.02 1.72
N LYS A 12 15.05 -0.05 1.08
CA LYS A 12 13.94 0.03 0.12
C LYS A 12 12.67 0.60 0.77
N VAL A 13 12.38 0.21 2.00
CA VAL A 13 11.21 0.70 2.75
C VAL A 13 11.34 2.19 3.11
N TYR A 14 12.55 2.67 3.42
CA TYR A 14 12.80 4.09 3.63
C TYR A 14 12.64 4.91 2.34
N ASP A 15 13.17 4.42 1.22
CA ASP A 15 13.00 5.07 -0.09
C ASP A 15 11.50 5.21 -0.43
N LEU A 16 10.74 4.13 -0.26
CA LEU A 16 9.29 4.13 -0.49
C LEU A 16 8.55 5.10 0.46
N TYR A 17 9.02 5.26 1.70
CA TYR A 17 8.44 6.21 2.63
C TYR A 17 8.73 7.66 2.26
N ASP A 18 9.92 7.95 1.75
CA ASP A 18 10.29 9.28 1.27
C ASP A 18 9.52 9.65 -0.01
N ASP A 19 9.36 8.71 -0.95
CA ASP A 19 8.50 8.88 -2.12
C ASP A 19 7.04 9.20 -1.72
N LEU A 20 6.51 8.46 -0.74
CA LEU A 20 5.17 8.69 -0.22
C LEU A 20 5.04 10.09 0.42
N LYS A 21 6.07 10.57 1.15
CA LYS A 21 6.06 11.93 1.70
C LYS A 21 5.96 12.98 0.59
N VAL A 22 6.70 12.82 -0.50
CA VAL A 22 6.63 13.73 -1.65
C VAL A 22 5.22 13.77 -2.21
N GLN A 23 4.61 12.61 -2.45
CA GLN A 23 3.23 12.50 -2.95
C GLN A 23 2.20 13.15 -1.99
N LEU A 24 2.38 12.97 -0.68
CA LEU A 24 1.55 13.59 0.35
C LEU A 24 1.73 15.12 0.44
N ILE A 25 2.90 15.64 0.12
CA ILE A 25 3.14 17.08 0.03
C ILE A 25 2.41 17.64 -1.20
N GLU A 26 2.56 17.01 -2.36
CA GLU A 26 1.93 17.44 -3.61
C GLU A 26 0.39 17.47 -3.51
N ILE A 27 -0.23 16.43 -2.95
CA ILE A 27 -1.69 16.37 -2.77
C ILE A 27 -2.22 17.42 -1.77
N ASN A 28 -1.37 17.85 -0.84
CA ASN A 28 -1.70 18.91 0.12
C ASN A 28 -1.51 20.31 -0.49
N GLN A 29 -0.46 20.53 -1.28
CA GLN A 29 -0.24 21.80 -1.98
C GLN A 29 -1.32 22.09 -3.01
N SER A 30 -1.80 21.06 -3.71
CA SER A 30 -2.88 21.15 -4.68
C SER A 30 -4.29 21.21 -4.07
N LYS A 31 -4.42 21.14 -2.74
CA LYS A 31 -5.71 21.08 -2.02
C LYS A 31 -6.66 22.24 -2.37
N GLN A 32 -6.16 23.47 -2.49
CA GLN A 32 -7.00 24.63 -2.81
C GLN A 32 -7.53 24.61 -4.25
N LEU A 33 -6.78 24.00 -5.19
CA LEU A 33 -7.21 23.84 -6.59
C LEU A 33 -8.34 22.81 -6.71
N PHE A 34 -8.38 21.83 -5.80
CA PHE A 34 -9.36 20.76 -5.82
C PHE A 34 -10.64 21.05 -5.05
N ILE A 35 -10.57 21.75 -3.91
CA ILE A 35 -11.76 22.04 -3.08
C ILE A 35 -12.83 22.84 -3.85
N ASN A 36 -12.41 23.65 -4.82
CA ASN A 36 -13.30 24.41 -5.70
C ASN A 36 -13.33 23.86 -7.14
N GLY A 37 -12.71 22.71 -7.38
CA GLY A 37 -12.56 22.10 -8.69
C GLY A 37 -13.78 21.25 -9.11
N PRO A 38 -13.83 20.79 -10.37
CA PRO A 38 -14.88 19.89 -10.84
C PRO A 38 -14.95 18.59 -10.04
N SER A 39 -16.14 17.98 -9.93
CA SER A 39 -16.38 16.75 -9.15
C SER A 39 -15.43 15.60 -9.48
N GLN A 40 -14.98 15.49 -10.74
CA GLN A 40 -14.02 14.49 -11.17
C GLN A 40 -12.66 14.64 -10.47
N GLU A 41 -12.19 15.88 -10.29
CA GLU A 41 -10.92 16.15 -9.65
C GLU A 41 -10.99 15.94 -8.12
N LEU A 42 -12.13 16.24 -7.51
CA LEU A 42 -12.40 15.87 -6.11
C LEU A 42 -12.38 14.34 -5.92
N MET A 43 -12.99 13.60 -6.84
CA MET A 43 -13.01 12.13 -6.79
C MET A 43 -11.61 11.54 -6.99
N LYS A 44 -10.85 12.03 -7.98
CA LYS A 44 -9.46 11.65 -8.19
C LYS A 44 -8.60 11.91 -6.96
N ARG A 45 -8.79 13.06 -6.30
CA ARG A 45 -8.12 13.39 -5.04
C ARG A 45 -8.49 12.41 -3.93
N ALA A 46 -9.76 12.05 -3.79
CA ALA A 46 -10.20 11.07 -2.80
C ALA A 46 -9.52 9.72 -3.02
N PHE A 47 -9.52 9.20 -4.26
CA PHE A 47 -8.87 7.94 -4.60
C PHE A 47 -7.36 7.96 -4.33
N ASN A 48 -6.67 9.05 -4.66
CA ASN A 48 -5.26 9.21 -4.35
C ASN A 48 -5.00 9.19 -2.84
N ILE A 49 -5.87 9.81 -2.03
CA ILE A 49 -5.75 9.76 -0.57
C ILE A 49 -5.86 8.32 -0.06
N SER A 50 -6.90 7.60 -0.46
CA SER A 50 -7.09 6.20 -0.06
C SER A 50 -5.89 5.35 -0.48
N TYR A 51 -5.41 5.53 -1.71
CA TYR A 51 -4.22 4.85 -2.23
C TYR A 51 -2.95 5.14 -1.39
N TYR A 52 -2.67 6.40 -1.08
CA TYR A 52 -1.51 6.79 -0.24
C TYR A 52 -1.64 6.32 1.21
N GLN A 53 -2.85 6.29 1.76
CA GLN A 53 -3.11 5.68 3.08
C GLN A 53 -2.82 4.17 3.06
N GLY A 54 -3.19 3.50 1.97
CA GLY A 54 -2.84 2.10 1.71
C GLY A 54 -1.33 1.87 1.70
N GLN A 55 -0.60 2.69 0.96
CA GLN A 55 0.87 2.63 0.93
C GLN A 55 1.46 2.82 2.33
N LYS A 56 1.01 3.85 3.07
CA LYS A 56 1.47 4.13 4.44
C LYS A 56 1.28 2.92 5.34
N GLN A 57 0.08 2.32 5.33
CA GLN A 57 -0.23 1.15 6.16
C GLN A 57 0.68 -0.03 5.82
N ALA A 58 0.97 -0.26 4.53
CA ALA A 58 1.86 -1.33 4.14
C ALA A 58 3.31 -1.07 4.53
N ILE A 59 3.80 0.16 4.36
CA ILE A 59 5.14 0.55 4.81
C ILE A 59 5.28 0.30 6.32
N GLU A 60 4.34 0.77 7.13
CA GLU A 60 4.36 0.56 8.58
C GLU A 60 4.29 -0.93 8.96
N ALA A 61 3.50 -1.73 8.22
CA ALA A 61 3.43 -3.16 8.45
C ALA A 61 4.76 -3.87 8.13
N VAL A 62 5.40 -3.51 7.02
CA VAL A 62 6.71 -4.06 6.65
C VAL A 62 7.79 -3.62 7.63
N GLN A 63 7.78 -2.36 8.10
CA GLN A 63 8.69 -1.89 9.15
C GLN A 63 8.58 -2.73 10.41
N ARG A 64 7.35 -2.95 10.92
CA ARG A 64 7.15 -3.84 12.07
C ARG A 64 7.68 -5.26 11.83
N ILE A 65 7.46 -5.82 10.64
CA ILE A 65 8.00 -7.14 10.28
C ILE A 65 9.54 -7.15 10.32
N ILE A 66 10.21 -6.09 9.86
CA ILE A 66 11.67 -5.97 9.93
C ILE A 66 12.17 -5.84 11.37
N ASP A 67 11.44 -5.09 12.20
CA ASP A 67 11.81 -4.84 13.60
C ASP A 67 11.62 -6.10 14.45
N ASP A 68 10.53 -6.85 14.22
CA ASP A 68 10.16 -8.04 14.99
C ASP A 68 10.94 -9.31 14.60
N ASN A 69 11.68 -9.31 13.48
CA ASN A 69 12.31 -10.51 12.92
C ASN A 69 13.77 -10.28 12.53
N GLU A 70 14.70 -10.72 13.36
CA GLU A 70 16.15 -10.61 13.10
C GLU A 70 16.63 -11.59 12.01
N GLU A 71 16.05 -12.78 11.99
CA GLU A 71 16.43 -13.86 11.08
C GLU A 71 15.78 -13.69 9.69
N ALA A 72 16.60 -13.66 8.64
CA ALA A 72 16.17 -13.42 7.26
C ALA A 72 15.04 -14.35 6.79
N HIS A 73 15.14 -15.65 7.12
CA HIS A 73 14.13 -16.64 6.73
C HIS A 73 12.78 -16.39 7.42
N THR A 74 12.78 -15.97 8.70
CA THR A 74 11.56 -15.67 9.45
C THR A 74 10.95 -14.37 8.97
N LEU A 75 11.77 -13.36 8.70
CA LEU A 75 11.35 -12.09 8.12
C LEU A 75 10.62 -12.30 6.78
N VAL A 76 11.22 -13.07 5.86
CA VAL A 76 10.60 -13.36 4.55
C VAL A 76 9.28 -14.11 4.74
N LYS A 77 9.22 -15.09 5.64
CA LYS A 77 7.97 -15.81 5.93
C LYS A 77 6.87 -14.87 6.42
N GLN A 78 7.15 -14.02 7.42
CA GLN A 78 6.18 -13.07 7.96
C GLN A 78 5.70 -12.07 6.90
N PHE A 79 6.61 -11.63 6.02
CA PHE A 79 6.27 -10.80 4.87
C PHE A 79 5.31 -11.52 3.89
N ARG A 80 5.54 -12.79 3.58
CA ARG A 80 4.66 -13.59 2.71
C ARG A 80 3.29 -13.82 3.34
N ASP A 81 3.22 -14.03 4.64
CA ASP A 81 1.96 -14.14 5.37
C ASP A 81 1.19 -12.81 5.30
N TYR A 82 1.87 -11.68 5.45
CA TYR A 82 1.27 -10.36 5.26
C TYR A 82 0.75 -10.14 3.83
N GLN A 83 1.55 -10.48 2.82
CA GLN A 83 1.15 -10.41 1.40
C GLN A 83 -0.14 -11.21 1.14
N THR A 84 -0.22 -12.42 1.68
CA THR A 84 -1.38 -13.30 1.51
C THR A 84 -2.62 -12.68 2.14
N ARG A 85 -2.52 -12.16 3.37
CA ARG A 85 -3.64 -11.48 4.04
C ARG A 85 -4.17 -10.28 3.26
N VAL A 86 -3.31 -9.49 2.61
CA VAL A 86 -3.76 -8.36 1.78
C VAL A 86 -4.44 -8.85 0.51
N LYS A 87 -3.88 -9.87 -0.15
CA LYS A 87 -4.45 -10.47 -1.35
C LYS A 87 -5.84 -11.05 -1.10
N ASP A 88 -6.03 -11.77 0.00
CA ASP A 88 -7.33 -12.34 0.37
C ASP A 88 -8.39 -11.24 0.55
N LYS A 89 -8.02 -10.13 1.20
CA LYS A 89 -8.92 -8.96 1.35
C LYS A 89 -9.28 -8.33 0.00
N GLN A 90 -8.35 -8.29 -0.96
CA GLN A 90 -8.63 -7.79 -2.30
C GLN A 90 -9.60 -8.70 -3.08
N ILE A 91 -9.44 -10.00 -2.96
CA ILE A 91 -10.34 -10.99 -3.58
C ILE A 91 -11.74 -10.81 -3.01
N ASN A 92 -11.88 -10.80 -1.68
CA ASN A 92 -13.16 -10.61 -1.00
C ASN A 92 -13.83 -9.28 -1.41
N LEU A 93 -13.06 -8.19 -1.51
CA LEU A 93 -13.60 -6.91 -1.97
C LEU A 93 -14.06 -6.96 -3.43
N SER A 94 -13.34 -7.67 -4.29
CA SER A 94 -13.71 -7.83 -5.70
C SER A 94 -15.02 -8.62 -5.84
N GLU A 95 -15.25 -9.61 -4.98
CA GLU A 95 -16.53 -10.32 -4.89
C GLU A 95 -17.66 -9.38 -4.45
N VAL A 96 -17.43 -8.55 -3.42
CA VAL A 96 -18.40 -7.52 -2.98
C VAL A 96 -18.74 -6.55 -4.12
N MET A 97 -17.74 -6.10 -4.90
CA MET A 97 -17.92 -5.23 -6.06
C MET A 97 -18.82 -5.84 -7.15
N GLN A 98 -18.72 -7.16 -7.37
CA GLN A 98 -19.53 -7.85 -8.37
C GLN A 98 -21.01 -7.94 -7.98
N HIS A 99 -21.32 -7.89 -6.68
CA HIS A 99 -22.68 -8.00 -6.13
C HIS A 99 -23.24 -6.65 -5.64
N THR A 100 -22.60 -5.53 -6.00
CA THR A 100 -23.00 -4.18 -5.53
C THR A 100 -24.40 -3.78 -6.00
N ASN A 101 -24.90 -4.33 -7.12
CA ASN A 101 -26.26 -4.07 -7.60
C ASN A 101 -27.36 -4.70 -6.72
N GLU A 102 -27.01 -5.65 -5.85
CA GLU A 102 -27.97 -6.44 -5.05
C GLU A 102 -27.95 -6.10 -3.56
N SER A 103 -27.01 -5.26 -3.12
CA SER A 103 -26.80 -4.94 -1.71
C SER A 103 -26.89 -3.43 -1.45
N HIS A 104 -27.30 -3.03 -0.25
CA HIS A 104 -27.18 -1.65 0.27
C HIS A 104 -25.71 -1.21 0.47
N THR A 105 -24.78 -1.80 -0.27
CA THR A 105 -23.36 -1.54 -0.16
C THR A 105 -23.07 -0.16 -0.72
N LYS A 106 -22.50 0.67 0.13
CA LYS A 106 -22.10 2.03 -0.19
C LYS A 106 -20.91 1.99 -1.15
N LEU A 107 -21.18 2.36 -2.41
CA LEU A 107 -20.17 2.38 -3.47
C LEU A 107 -18.93 3.17 -3.07
N GLU A 108 -19.10 4.27 -2.34
CA GLU A 108 -18.01 5.10 -1.82
C GLU A 108 -17.07 4.33 -0.87
N GLU A 109 -17.61 3.48 0.00
CA GLU A 109 -16.82 2.69 0.95
C GLU A 109 -16.05 1.58 0.21
N VAL A 110 -16.68 0.96 -0.79
CA VAL A 110 -16.06 -0.06 -1.62
C VAL A 110 -14.93 0.50 -2.48
N LEU A 111 -15.12 1.68 -3.08
CA LEU A 111 -14.09 2.36 -3.85
C LEU A 111 -12.92 2.80 -2.96
N ASP A 112 -13.20 3.35 -1.77
CA ASP A 112 -12.17 3.72 -0.81
C ASP A 112 -11.28 2.52 -0.44
N GLN A 113 -11.91 1.39 -0.07
CA GLN A 113 -11.19 0.15 0.25
C GLN A 113 -10.40 -0.39 -0.95
N HIS A 114 -10.93 -0.26 -2.17
CA HIS A 114 -10.25 -0.74 -3.36
C HIS A 114 -8.94 -0.01 -3.60
N TYR A 115 -8.97 1.32 -3.64
CA TYR A 115 -7.77 2.13 -3.81
C TYR A 115 -6.81 1.95 -2.63
N HIS A 116 -7.32 1.81 -1.41
CA HIS A 116 -6.51 1.50 -0.24
C HIS A 116 -5.74 0.18 -0.39
N TYR A 117 -6.38 -0.91 -0.82
CA TYR A 117 -5.66 -2.16 -1.06
C TYR A 117 -4.73 -2.09 -2.27
N MET A 118 -5.07 -1.33 -3.32
CA MET A 118 -4.12 -1.08 -4.41
C MET A 118 -2.83 -0.44 -3.91
N GLY A 119 -2.93 0.53 -3.00
CA GLY A 119 -1.78 1.16 -2.37
C GLY A 119 -0.92 0.18 -1.57
N GLN A 120 -1.56 -0.70 -0.80
CA GLN A 120 -0.84 -1.76 -0.07
C GLN A 120 -0.12 -2.71 -1.03
N SER A 121 -0.79 -3.17 -2.08
CA SER A 121 -0.23 -4.10 -3.05
C SER A 121 0.93 -3.51 -3.85
N TYR A 122 0.92 -2.20 -4.13
CA TYR A 122 2.06 -1.52 -4.71
C TYR A 122 3.31 -1.68 -3.84
N ILE A 123 3.24 -1.32 -2.55
CA ILE A 123 4.38 -1.44 -1.62
C ILE A 123 4.85 -2.90 -1.49
N ILE A 124 3.90 -3.83 -1.34
CA ILE A 124 4.21 -5.26 -1.25
C ILE A 124 4.95 -5.74 -2.51
N SER A 125 4.51 -5.33 -3.70
CA SER A 125 5.19 -5.71 -4.94
C SER A 125 6.62 -5.18 -5.03
N GLN A 126 6.86 -3.94 -4.57
CA GLN A 126 8.19 -3.32 -4.57
C GLN A 126 9.16 -4.05 -3.63
N VAL A 127 8.67 -4.43 -2.45
CA VAL A 127 9.47 -5.19 -1.48
C VAL A 127 9.69 -6.64 -1.96
N GLU A 128 8.67 -7.29 -2.52
CA GLU A 128 8.80 -8.63 -3.08
C GLU A 128 9.86 -8.70 -4.18
N THR A 129 9.87 -7.72 -5.10
CA THR A 129 10.86 -7.65 -6.18
C THR A 129 12.28 -7.58 -5.62
N MET A 130 12.53 -6.69 -4.65
CA MET A 130 13.86 -6.58 -4.04
C MET A 130 14.26 -7.83 -3.24
N ILE A 131 13.31 -8.53 -2.59
CA ILE A 131 13.62 -9.84 -1.96
C ILE A 131 14.10 -10.85 -3.00
N LYS A 132 13.47 -10.90 -4.18
CA LYS A 132 13.88 -11.81 -5.28
C LYS A 132 15.28 -11.44 -5.79
N GLU A 133 15.52 -10.17 -6.07
CA GLU A 133 16.80 -9.66 -6.57
C GLU A 133 17.98 -9.95 -5.63
N VAL A 134 17.76 -9.99 -4.32
CA VAL A 134 18.81 -10.28 -3.32
C VAL A 134 18.99 -11.78 -3.07
N SER A 135 18.01 -12.61 -3.47
CA SER A 135 18.03 -14.07 -3.27
C SER A 135 18.54 -14.86 -4.47
N GLU A 136 18.71 -14.21 -5.63
CA GLU A 136 19.33 -14.74 -6.86
C GLU A 136 20.83 -14.47 -6.89
#